data_AF-A0A9K3D5S9-F1
#
_entry.id   AF-A0A9K3D5S9-F1
#
_cell.length_a   1.000
_cell.length_b   1.000
_cell.length_c   1.000
_cell.angle_alpha   90.00
_cell.angle_beta   90.00
_cell.angle_gamma   90.00
#
_symmetry.space_group_name_H-M   'P 1'
#
loop_
_entity.id
_entity.type
_entity.pdbx_description
1 polymer ?
#
loop_
_entity_poly.entity_id
_entity_poly.type
_entity_poly.pdbx_seq_one_letter_code
_entity_poly.pdbx_strand_id
1 'polypeptide(L)'
;AMERLARPRSVSRRERDEDGHSPESTERSRSRSSRRETTRDARSQREYLTQLSTGDSQRRERRRLERKVALENSLAQDMTFSPHLHAKKERKTQTSHAKPHSSSADGYSTVFQRLHTQAQARQRRLNEKRAKAVESEIKSCVGRPELSRMTRGMTESRNSDGYANYGERLYQEAQQREETHKAKVKALKEQEEQEEVQHPFKPVISKMAQKLDLGAEDTFHRQEKLNEQAKTKLVARRAEADEAELDGCTFKPTINENAPATRRALKGREDSATHELLYKDAERRLQRQREYTHWFPADQTFHPDTTNTTRYLENRQRQEDGRVVPGLEHDPETRIERLMASKEQREQRLQQLRMETEEPPQPRTHVQPQRGMATTEYLYQNRHEAEAIRQRLVEEADARAALLSSVIHTPHSSEQILRQFRRRRFHSIFQTLDTDEDGVIEPYSAEWGLIPEDDVRRDVADALSHVDQPIGLSDFVAIVEADIQRRQFPRKWLIPQRSFAGSHTESN
;
A
#
# COMPACT_ATOMS: atom_id res chain seq x y z
N ALA A 1 64.46 -18.17 33.87
CA ALA A 1 65.74 -17.45 33.69
C ALA A 1 65.53 -16.49 32.52
N MET A 2 65.20 -15.23 32.81
CA MET A 2 66.14 -14.09 32.95
C MET A 2 66.59 -13.56 31.58
N GLU A 3 66.03 -12.40 31.19
CA GLU A 3 66.64 -11.23 30.50
C GLU A 3 65.51 -10.42 29.86
N ARG A 4 65.02 -9.29 30.40
CA ARG A 4 65.59 -7.94 30.62
C ARG A 4 66.20 -7.29 29.37
N LEU A 5 65.83 -6.00 29.23
CA LEU A 5 66.38 -4.88 28.43
C LEU A 5 65.36 -4.36 27.40
N ALA A 6 65.15 -3.07 27.17
CA ALA A 6 65.46 -1.81 27.85
C ALA A 6 64.64 -0.73 27.12
N ARG A 7 64.17 0.30 27.82
CA ARG A 7 63.65 1.55 27.24
C ARG A 7 64.81 2.37 26.64
N PRO A 8 64.50 3.37 25.79
CA PRO A 8 64.79 4.71 26.27
C PRO A 8 63.70 5.75 26.01
N ARG A 9 63.65 6.72 26.92
CA ARG A 9 63.00 8.04 26.82
C ARG A 9 63.91 8.98 26.03
N SER A 10 63.34 9.90 25.26
CA SER A 10 64.02 11.13 24.85
C SER A 10 63.12 12.34 25.08
N VAL A 11 63.72 13.35 25.70
CA VAL A 11 63.20 14.66 26.09
C VAL A 11 63.87 15.70 25.20
N SER A 12 63.13 16.68 24.69
CA SER A 12 63.61 18.03 24.30
C SER A 12 62.37 18.88 23.98
N ARG A 13 61.95 19.87 24.78
CA ARG A 13 62.57 21.18 25.11
C ARG A 13 62.79 22.05 23.87
N ARG A 14 61.91 23.05 23.68
CA ARG A 14 62.25 24.38 23.13
C ARG A 14 61.18 25.41 23.51
N GLU A 15 61.52 26.20 24.52
CA GLU A 15 61.04 27.56 24.71
C GLU A 15 61.68 28.45 23.63
N ARG A 16 60.93 29.42 23.11
CA ARG A 16 61.45 30.76 22.85
C ARG A 16 60.32 31.77 22.69
N ASP A 17 60.38 32.76 23.57
CA ASP A 17 59.72 34.05 23.53
C ASP A 17 60.11 34.85 22.27
N GLU A 18 59.26 35.76 21.81
CA GLU A 18 59.54 37.20 21.89
C GLU A 18 58.45 38.07 21.25
N ASP A 19 58.46 39.31 21.73
CA ASP A 19 57.42 40.33 21.72
C ASP A 19 57.17 41.02 20.37
N GLY A 20 55.97 41.57 20.24
CA GLY A 20 55.58 42.44 19.13
C GLY A 20 54.43 43.35 19.51
N HIS A 21 54.71 44.36 20.35
CA HIS A 21 53.84 45.52 20.55
C HIS A 21 53.80 46.38 19.27
N SER A 22 52.61 46.70 18.78
CA SER A 22 52.38 47.81 17.84
C SER A 22 51.15 48.61 18.29
N PRO A 23 51.25 49.92 18.53
CA PRO A 23 50.11 50.76 18.87
C PRO A 23 49.65 51.51 17.62
N GLU A 24 48.39 51.32 17.20
CA GLU A 24 47.80 52.28 16.27
C GLU A 24 46.28 52.38 16.37
N SER A 25 45.85 53.64 16.50
CA SER A 25 44.54 54.19 16.10
C SER A 25 43.30 53.89 16.95
N THR A 26 43.14 54.78 17.94
CA THR A 26 41.87 55.32 18.41
C THR A 26 41.00 55.84 17.27
N GLU A 27 39.96 55.11 16.88
CA GLU A 27 38.76 55.68 16.21
C GLU A 27 37.62 54.65 16.15
N ARG A 28 36.98 54.33 17.28
CA ARG A 28 35.83 53.39 17.29
C ARG A 28 34.86 53.58 18.45
N SER A 29 34.45 54.81 18.70
CA SER A 29 33.58 55.13 19.85
C SER A 29 32.21 55.73 19.52
N ARG A 30 31.80 55.84 18.24
CA ARG A 30 30.51 56.46 17.87
C ARG A 30 29.47 55.57 17.18
N SER A 31 29.71 54.26 17.04
CA SER A 31 28.78 53.34 16.34
C SER A 31 28.22 52.19 17.21
N ARG A 32 28.38 52.28 18.54
CA ARG A 32 27.90 51.23 19.48
C ARG A 32 26.53 51.51 20.11
N SER A 33 25.96 52.71 19.96
CA SER A 33 24.63 53.03 20.50
C SER A 33 23.48 52.56 19.59
N SER A 34 23.55 52.75 18.26
CA SER A 34 22.45 52.35 17.35
C SER A 34 22.34 50.84 17.11
N ARG A 35 23.42 50.08 17.35
CA ARG A 35 23.43 48.62 17.20
C ARG A 35 22.84 47.87 18.39
N ARG A 36 22.69 48.52 19.56
CA ARG A 36 22.04 47.91 20.73
C ARG A 36 20.52 48.00 20.68
N GLU A 37 19.95 49.03 20.03
CA GLU A 37 18.51 49.19 19.89
C GLU A 37 17.91 48.20 18.88
N THR A 38 18.54 48.01 17.71
CA THR A 38 18.08 47.04 16.69
C THR A 38 18.15 45.58 17.15
N THR A 39 19.08 45.23 18.04
CA THR A 39 19.15 43.87 18.62
C THR A 39 18.11 43.62 19.71
N ARG A 40 17.58 44.67 20.35
CA ARG A 40 16.57 44.54 21.40
C ARG A 40 15.18 44.29 20.79
N ASP A 41 14.87 44.98 19.69
CA ASP A 41 13.63 44.78 18.92
C ASP A 41 13.59 43.41 18.24
N ALA A 42 14.71 42.94 17.70
CA ALA A 42 14.80 41.59 17.11
C ALA A 42 14.60 40.48 18.16
N ARG A 43 15.03 40.70 19.41
CA ARG A 43 14.83 39.75 20.52
C ARG A 43 13.38 39.75 21.00
N SER A 44 12.76 40.92 21.10
CA SER A 44 11.35 41.09 21.46
C SER A 44 10.40 40.47 20.43
N GLN A 45 10.67 40.67 19.13
CA GLN A 45 9.87 40.04 18.06
C GLN A 45 10.02 38.52 18.03
N ARG A 46 11.22 38.00 18.33
CA ARG A 46 11.47 36.56 18.39
C ARG A 46 10.76 35.93 19.58
N GLU A 47 10.80 36.58 20.75
CA GLU A 47 10.06 36.15 21.95
C GLU A 47 8.54 36.15 21.71
N TYR A 48 7.99 37.17 21.05
CA TYR A 48 6.58 37.25 20.67
C TYR A 48 6.14 36.13 19.71
N LEU A 49 6.97 35.79 18.71
CA LEU A 49 6.67 34.69 17.78
C LEU A 49 6.78 33.31 18.44
N THR A 50 7.70 33.11 19.39
CA THR A 50 7.73 31.87 20.19
C THR A 50 6.51 31.74 21.09
N GLN A 51 6.01 32.83 21.67
CA GLN A 51 4.78 32.82 22.49
C GLN A 51 3.53 32.47 21.65
N LEU A 52 3.43 32.97 20.42
CA LEU A 52 2.35 32.61 19.48
C LEU A 52 2.44 31.15 19.03
N SER A 53 3.65 30.63 18.76
CA SER A 53 3.86 29.22 18.39
C SER A 53 3.51 28.26 19.52
N THR A 54 3.80 28.62 20.78
CA THR A 54 3.41 27.80 21.94
C THR A 54 1.90 27.80 22.14
N GLY A 55 1.22 28.93 21.83
CA GLY A 55 -0.24 29.03 21.88
C GLY A 55 -0.92 28.08 20.89
N ASP A 56 -0.44 27.99 19.65
CA ASP A 56 -0.99 27.06 18.66
C ASP A 56 -0.72 25.60 19.00
N SER A 57 0.45 25.29 19.55
CA SER A 57 0.77 23.94 20.03
C SER A 57 -0.13 23.54 21.20
N GLN A 58 -0.34 24.44 22.17
CA GLN A 58 -1.24 24.21 23.30
C GLN A 58 -2.70 24.12 22.86
N ARG A 59 -3.13 24.89 21.85
CA ARG A 59 -4.48 24.84 21.28
C ARG A 59 -4.72 23.53 20.52
N ARG A 60 -3.70 22.98 19.86
CA ARG A 60 -3.74 21.64 19.23
C ARG A 60 -3.80 20.53 20.27
N GLU A 61 -2.98 20.59 21.31
CA GLU A 61 -3.02 19.63 22.43
C GLU A 61 -4.37 19.68 23.17
N ARG A 62 -4.89 20.89 23.46
CA ARG A 62 -6.22 21.06 24.04
C ARG A 62 -7.32 20.45 23.18
N ARG A 63 -7.31 20.64 21.86
CA ARG A 63 -8.26 19.98 20.94
C ARG A 63 -8.11 18.46 20.94
N ARG A 64 -6.89 17.96 21.09
CA ARG A 64 -6.62 16.51 21.18
C ARG A 64 -7.17 15.92 22.47
N LEU A 65 -6.98 16.61 23.59
CA LEU A 65 -7.55 16.23 24.89
C LEU A 65 -9.08 16.36 24.90
N GLU A 66 -9.65 17.43 24.34
CA GLU A 66 -11.11 17.59 24.20
C GLU A 66 -11.72 16.46 23.37
N ARG A 67 -11.06 16.03 22.28
CA ARG A 67 -11.48 14.85 21.50
C ARG A 67 -11.37 13.55 22.30
N LYS A 68 -10.31 13.38 23.09
CA LYS A 68 -10.13 12.21 23.94
C LYS A 68 -11.21 12.14 25.03
N VAL A 69 -11.49 13.25 25.70
CA VAL A 69 -12.56 13.36 26.70
C VAL A 69 -13.94 13.14 26.07
N ALA A 70 -14.18 13.65 24.85
CA ALA A 70 -15.43 13.39 24.13
C ALA A 70 -15.61 11.91 23.79
N LEU A 71 -14.54 11.22 23.38
CA LEU A 71 -14.56 9.78 23.11
C LEU A 71 -14.73 8.95 24.39
N GLU A 72 -14.06 9.32 25.48
CA GLU A 72 -14.24 8.66 26.79
C GLU A 72 -15.66 8.87 27.32
N ASN A 73 -16.24 10.06 27.15
CA ASN A 73 -17.63 10.34 27.53
C ASN A 73 -18.64 9.60 26.64
N SER A 74 -18.40 9.45 25.33
CA SER A 74 -19.26 8.62 24.47
C SER A 74 -19.16 7.15 24.81
N LEU A 75 -17.95 6.66 25.11
CA LEU A 75 -17.74 5.28 25.55
C LEU A 75 -18.37 5.01 26.91
N ALA A 76 -18.34 5.99 27.83
CA ALA A 76 -19.01 5.89 29.12
C ALA A 76 -20.55 5.89 28.99
N GLN A 77 -21.12 6.64 28.03
CA GLN A 77 -22.55 6.60 27.75
C GLN A 77 -22.99 5.25 27.17
N ASP A 78 -22.20 4.65 26.28
CA ASP A 78 -22.47 3.32 25.71
C ASP A 78 -22.22 2.16 26.70
N MET A 79 -21.42 2.39 27.74
CA MET A 79 -21.14 1.41 28.81
C MET A 79 -22.11 1.47 29.99
N THR A 80 -22.98 2.49 30.07
CA THR A 80 -24.07 2.52 31.04
C THR A 80 -25.30 1.78 30.53
N PHE A 81 -25.14 0.47 30.29
CA PHE A 81 -26.24 -0.47 30.42
C PHE A 81 -26.69 -0.43 31.89
N SER A 82 -27.57 0.51 32.24
CA SER A 82 -28.33 0.45 33.48
C SER A 82 -29.31 -0.71 33.33
N PRO A 83 -29.06 -1.88 33.98
CA PRO A 83 -30.03 -2.94 33.92
C PRO A 83 -31.23 -2.41 34.69
N HIS A 84 -32.35 -2.23 34.00
CA HIS A 84 -33.65 -2.12 34.66
C HIS A 84 -33.88 -3.46 35.36
N LEU A 85 -33.36 -3.57 36.57
CA LEU A 85 -33.62 -4.67 37.48
C LEU A 85 -35.10 -4.57 37.81
N HIS A 86 -35.91 -5.31 37.05
CA HIS A 86 -37.26 -5.64 37.51
C HIS A 86 -37.11 -6.28 38.88
N ALA A 87 -37.51 -5.53 39.91
CA ALA A 87 -37.57 -5.97 41.28
C ALA A 87 -38.27 -7.33 41.31
N LYS A 88 -37.52 -8.34 41.77
CA LYS A 88 -38.04 -9.68 42.00
C LYS A 88 -39.17 -9.56 43.02
N LYS A 89 -40.41 -9.54 42.54
CA LYS A 89 -41.57 -9.89 43.36
C LYS A 89 -41.35 -11.34 43.80
N GLU A 90 -41.05 -11.49 45.08
CA GLU A 90 -41.06 -12.76 45.80
C GLU A 90 -42.39 -13.46 45.54
N ARG A 91 -42.37 -14.41 44.60
CA ARG A 91 -43.48 -15.33 44.42
C ARG A 91 -43.32 -16.44 45.42
N LYS A 92 -44.05 -16.28 46.53
CA LYS A 92 -44.40 -17.30 47.50
C LYS A 92 -44.64 -18.64 46.80
N THR A 93 -43.93 -19.65 47.29
CA THR A 93 -44.24 -21.06 47.12
C THR A 93 -45.63 -21.34 47.70
N GLN A 94 -46.65 -21.45 46.84
CA GLN A 94 -47.85 -22.23 47.10
C GLN A 94 -47.71 -23.49 46.22
N THR A 95 -47.28 -24.62 46.77
CA THR A 95 -48.11 -25.64 47.44
C THR A 95 -49.37 -26.00 46.63
N SER A 96 -49.39 -27.28 46.24
CA SER A 96 -50.56 -28.11 45.91
C SER A 96 -51.48 -27.64 44.78
N HIS A 97 -51.31 -28.23 43.59
CA HIS A 97 -52.47 -28.75 42.87
C HIS A 97 -52.20 -30.18 42.40
N ALA A 98 -53.02 -31.08 42.94
CA ALA A 98 -53.06 -32.50 42.66
C ALA A 98 -53.25 -32.77 41.16
N LYS A 99 -52.49 -33.73 40.65
CA LYS A 99 -52.78 -34.38 39.37
C LYS A 99 -54.05 -35.23 39.52
N PRO A 100 -55.12 -34.99 38.75
CA PRO A 100 -56.14 -36.01 38.56
C PRO A 100 -55.56 -37.06 37.62
N HIS A 101 -55.32 -38.26 38.14
CA HIS A 101 -55.16 -39.46 37.32
C HIS A 101 -56.54 -39.85 36.79
N SER A 102 -56.98 -39.29 35.67
CA SER A 102 -58.10 -39.83 34.91
C SER A 102 -57.54 -40.81 33.87
N SER A 103 -57.62 -42.10 34.20
CA SER A 103 -57.50 -43.20 33.26
C SER A 103 -58.71 -43.20 32.33
N SER A 104 -58.65 -42.46 31.23
CA SER A 104 -59.54 -42.66 30.09
C SER A 104 -58.72 -43.01 28.86
N ALA A 105 -59.06 -44.14 28.25
CA ALA A 105 -58.38 -44.72 27.10
C ALA A 105 -58.45 -43.85 25.82
N ASP A 106 -59.16 -42.72 25.85
CA ASP A 106 -59.20 -41.72 24.78
C ASP A 106 -58.07 -40.68 24.85
N GLY A 107 -57.17 -40.78 25.86
CA GLY A 107 -56.09 -39.81 26.11
C GLY A 107 -55.00 -39.74 25.04
N TYR A 108 -54.82 -40.77 24.20
CA TYR A 108 -53.79 -40.77 23.16
C TYR A 108 -54.06 -39.73 22.06
N SER A 109 -55.32 -39.48 21.72
CA SER A 109 -55.71 -38.49 20.70
C SER A 109 -55.38 -37.05 21.15
N THR A 110 -55.61 -36.75 22.44
CA THR A 110 -55.38 -35.41 22.99
C THR A 110 -53.89 -35.07 23.15
N VAL A 111 -53.04 -36.06 23.48
CA VAL A 111 -51.58 -35.88 23.54
C VAL A 111 -51.02 -35.67 22.14
N PHE A 112 -51.49 -36.42 21.15
CA PHE A 112 -51.05 -36.28 19.76
C PHE A 112 -51.46 -34.92 19.18
N GLN A 113 -52.70 -34.47 19.42
CA GLN A 113 -53.14 -33.11 19.05
C GLN A 113 -52.30 -32.03 19.75
N ARG A 114 -51.95 -32.21 21.02
CA ARG A 114 -51.11 -31.26 21.75
C ARG A 114 -49.68 -31.21 21.21
N LEU A 115 -49.09 -32.34 20.84
CA LEU A 115 -47.77 -32.39 20.22
C LEU A 115 -47.79 -31.77 18.83
N HIS A 116 -48.84 -32.03 18.04
CA HIS A 116 -49.00 -31.51 16.69
C HIS A 116 -49.17 -29.98 16.68
N THR A 117 -50.01 -29.45 17.57
CA THR A 117 -50.17 -28.00 17.76
C THR A 117 -48.87 -27.34 18.22
N GLN A 118 -48.10 -28.00 19.09
CA GLN A 118 -46.78 -27.52 19.52
C GLN A 118 -45.74 -27.53 18.38
N ALA A 119 -45.75 -28.58 17.54
CA ALA A 119 -44.88 -28.67 16.37
C ALA A 119 -45.21 -27.59 15.33
N GLN A 120 -46.50 -27.38 15.04
CA GLN A 120 -46.96 -26.31 14.15
C GLN A 120 -46.58 -24.92 14.67
N ALA A 121 -46.73 -24.67 15.99
CA ALA A 121 -46.31 -23.40 16.60
C ALA A 121 -44.79 -23.18 16.48
N ARG A 122 -43.98 -24.24 16.64
CA ARG A 122 -42.52 -24.18 16.45
C ARG A 122 -42.15 -23.90 14.99
N GLN A 123 -42.85 -24.52 14.03
CA GLN A 123 -42.62 -24.30 12.61
C GLN A 123 -42.97 -22.87 12.18
N ARG A 124 -44.10 -22.33 12.67
CA ARG A 124 -44.47 -20.92 12.45
C ARG A 124 -43.40 -19.95 12.98
N ARG A 125 -42.87 -20.18 14.19
CA ARG A 125 -41.78 -19.36 14.76
C ARG A 125 -40.48 -19.43 13.93
N LEU A 126 -40.15 -20.60 13.37
CA LEU A 126 -38.98 -20.73 12.49
C LEU A 126 -39.18 -20.01 11.16
N ASN A 127 -40.36 -20.11 10.56
CA ASN A 127 -40.69 -19.40 9.33
C ASN A 127 -40.70 -17.88 9.54
N GLU A 128 -41.24 -17.40 10.67
CA GLU A 128 -41.23 -15.98 11.01
C GLU A 128 -39.80 -15.44 11.24
N LYS A 129 -38.91 -16.24 11.85
CA LYS A 129 -37.48 -15.90 11.98
C LYS A 129 -36.79 -15.85 10.61
N ARG A 130 -37.09 -16.78 9.71
CA ARG A 130 -36.56 -16.76 8.33
C ARG A 130 -37.08 -15.55 7.55
N ALA A 131 -38.37 -15.24 7.65
CA ALA A 131 -38.96 -14.06 7.02
C ALA A 131 -38.32 -12.76 7.51
N LYS A 132 -38.13 -12.62 8.83
CA LYS A 132 -37.42 -11.47 9.43
C LYS A 132 -35.96 -11.37 8.98
N ALA A 133 -35.27 -12.50 8.82
CA ALA A 133 -33.90 -12.52 8.31
C ALA A 133 -33.83 -12.05 6.84
N VAL A 134 -34.71 -12.57 5.99
CA VAL A 134 -34.82 -12.15 4.58
C VAL A 134 -35.21 -10.67 4.49
N GLU A 135 -36.14 -10.18 5.32
CA GLU A 135 -36.51 -8.76 5.34
C GLU A 135 -35.36 -7.87 5.81
N SER A 136 -34.54 -8.32 6.77
CA SER A 136 -33.33 -7.60 7.19
C SER A 136 -32.25 -7.60 6.10
N GLU A 137 -32.15 -8.68 5.34
CA GLU A 137 -31.22 -8.80 4.21
C GLU A 137 -31.66 -7.89 3.05
N ILE A 138 -32.95 -7.88 2.70
CA ILE A 138 -33.52 -6.95 1.72
C ILE A 138 -33.36 -5.50 2.18
N LYS A 139 -33.62 -5.17 3.46
CA LYS A 139 -33.36 -3.82 4.00
C LYS A 139 -31.88 -3.44 3.94
N SER A 140 -30.96 -4.39 4.10
CA SER A 140 -29.52 -4.15 3.95
C SER A 140 -29.09 -3.96 2.48
N CYS A 141 -29.79 -4.59 1.53
CA CYS A 141 -29.52 -4.44 0.10
C CYS A 141 -30.21 -3.22 -0.53
N VAL A 142 -31.32 -2.74 0.04
CA VAL A 142 -32.12 -1.60 -0.46
C VAL A 142 -31.82 -0.31 0.32
N GLY A 143 -31.17 -0.40 1.48
CA GLY A 143 -30.57 0.75 2.14
C GLY A 143 -29.48 1.33 1.24
N ARG A 144 -29.72 2.50 0.65
CA ARG A 144 -28.69 3.26 -0.08
C ARG A 144 -27.42 3.23 0.78
N PRO A 145 -26.29 2.71 0.26
CA PRO A 145 -25.06 2.71 1.03
C PRO A 145 -24.82 4.14 1.48
N GLU A 146 -24.68 4.38 2.78
CA GLU A 146 -24.22 5.66 3.29
C GLU A 146 -22.82 5.85 2.70
N LEU A 147 -22.76 6.55 1.56
CA LEU A 147 -21.53 6.89 0.89
C LEU A 147 -20.68 7.62 1.93
N SER A 148 -19.46 7.10 2.16
CA SER A 148 -18.46 7.75 3.01
C SER A 148 -18.43 9.25 2.71
N ARG A 149 -18.25 10.09 3.73
CA ARG A 149 -18.23 11.55 3.60
C ARG A 149 -17.32 12.04 2.46
N MET A 150 -16.24 11.29 2.19
CA MET A 150 -15.33 11.47 1.07
C MET A 150 -16.00 11.22 -0.29
N THR A 151 -16.67 10.08 -0.43
CA THR A 151 -17.40 9.70 -1.64
C THR A 151 -18.60 10.62 -1.88
N ARG A 152 -19.28 11.05 -0.80
CA ARG A 152 -20.36 12.04 -0.84
C ARG A 152 -19.86 13.39 -1.36
N GLY A 153 -18.70 13.86 -0.91
CA GLY A 153 -18.05 15.06 -1.44
C GLY A 153 -17.68 14.93 -2.92
N MET A 154 -17.18 13.78 -3.36
CA MET A 154 -16.90 13.53 -4.78
C MET A 154 -18.15 13.42 -5.65
N THR A 155 -19.28 12.99 -5.09
CA THR A 155 -20.56 12.91 -5.82
C THR A 155 -21.37 14.21 -5.75
N GLU A 156 -21.27 15.01 -4.69
CA GLU A 156 -21.90 16.34 -4.61
C GLU A 156 -21.31 17.28 -5.66
N SER A 157 -20.02 17.13 -6.02
CA SER A 157 -19.40 17.84 -7.15
C SER A 157 -19.81 17.32 -8.55
N ARG A 158 -20.64 16.27 -8.64
CA ARG A 158 -21.10 15.71 -9.93
C ARG A 158 -22.49 16.17 -10.35
N ASN A 159 -23.16 16.96 -9.51
CA ASN A 159 -24.43 17.56 -9.89
C ASN A 159 -24.16 18.64 -10.94
N SER A 160 -24.95 18.68 -12.01
CA SER A 160 -24.88 19.75 -13.01
C SER A 160 -25.47 21.03 -12.41
N ASP A 161 -24.68 21.72 -11.58
CA ASP A 161 -25.04 22.99 -10.93
C ASP A 161 -25.27 24.09 -11.99
N GLY A 162 -26.43 24.07 -12.66
CA GLY A 162 -26.82 25.07 -13.66
C GLY A 162 -26.17 24.92 -15.04
N TYR A 163 -25.30 23.92 -15.25
CA TYR A 163 -24.72 23.61 -16.57
C TYR A 163 -25.60 22.63 -17.35
N ALA A 164 -25.64 22.75 -18.69
CA ALA A 164 -26.51 21.93 -19.53
C ALA A 164 -26.10 20.45 -19.50
N ASN A 165 -24.82 20.16 -19.32
CA ASN A 165 -24.29 18.83 -19.11
C ASN A 165 -23.04 18.84 -18.21
N TYR A 166 -22.67 17.67 -17.67
CA TYR A 166 -21.48 17.53 -16.83
C TYR A 166 -20.17 17.87 -17.56
N GLY A 167 -20.14 17.68 -18.89
CA GLY A 167 -18.99 18.00 -19.73
C GLY A 167 -18.68 19.50 -19.82
N GLU A 168 -19.71 20.34 -19.90
CA GLU A 168 -19.60 21.81 -19.96
C GLU A 168 -19.05 22.35 -18.64
N ARG A 169 -19.54 21.83 -17.50
CA ARG A 169 -18.98 22.14 -16.17
C ARG A 169 -17.48 21.81 -16.11
N LEU A 170 -17.08 20.61 -16.55
CA LEU A 170 -15.68 20.19 -16.56
C LEU A 170 -14.82 21.07 -17.46
N TYR A 171 -15.36 21.49 -18.61
CA TYR A 171 -14.65 22.38 -19.54
C TYR A 171 -14.40 23.76 -18.90
N GLN A 172 -15.41 24.34 -18.26
CA GLN A 172 -15.26 25.63 -17.58
C GLN A 172 -14.35 25.54 -16.36
N GLU A 173 -14.44 24.46 -15.58
CA GLU A 173 -13.52 24.21 -14.46
C GLU A 173 -12.07 24.05 -14.95
N ALA A 174 -11.86 23.37 -16.08
CA ALA A 174 -10.55 23.25 -16.71
C ALA A 174 -10.00 24.62 -17.16
N GLN A 175 -10.84 25.46 -17.77
CA GLN A 175 -10.46 26.82 -18.15
C GLN A 175 -10.06 27.67 -16.93
N GLN A 176 -10.85 27.64 -15.84
CA GLN A 176 -10.50 28.34 -14.60
C GLN A 176 -9.18 27.84 -13.98
N ARG A 177 -8.93 26.52 -14.02
CA ARG A 177 -7.66 25.95 -13.57
C ARG A 177 -6.49 26.40 -14.45
N GLU A 178 -6.68 26.47 -15.75
CA GLU A 178 -5.66 26.93 -16.69
C GLU A 178 -5.35 28.42 -16.48
N GLU A 179 -6.37 29.26 -16.30
CA GLU A 179 -6.23 30.69 -16.01
C GLU A 179 -5.52 30.94 -14.69
N THR A 180 -5.92 30.25 -13.62
CA THR A 180 -5.26 30.37 -12.31
C THR A 180 -3.82 29.85 -12.35
N HIS A 181 -3.55 28.79 -13.11
CA HIS A 181 -2.19 28.31 -13.34
C HIS A 181 -1.35 29.34 -14.10
N LYS A 182 -1.87 29.89 -15.21
CA LYS A 182 -1.20 30.95 -15.98
C LYS A 182 -0.93 32.20 -15.13
N ALA A 183 -1.89 32.61 -14.29
CA ALA A 183 -1.72 33.74 -13.37
C ALA A 183 -0.62 33.49 -12.34
N LYS A 184 -0.55 32.28 -11.76
CA LYS A 184 0.53 31.89 -10.83
C LYS A 184 1.89 31.90 -11.51
N VAL A 185 2.00 31.36 -12.72
CA VAL A 185 3.26 31.35 -13.49
C VAL A 185 3.70 32.77 -13.82
N LYS A 186 2.77 33.66 -14.23
CA LYS A 186 3.09 35.07 -14.48
C LYS A 186 3.54 35.78 -13.22
N ALA A 187 2.85 35.61 -12.10
CA ALA A 187 3.25 36.21 -10.83
C ALA A 187 4.63 35.74 -10.36
N LEU A 188 4.97 34.47 -10.61
CA LEU A 188 6.28 33.91 -10.28
C LEU A 188 7.38 34.49 -11.19
N LYS A 189 7.12 34.62 -12.49
CA LYS A 189 8.03 35.29 -13.44
C LYS A 189 8.23 36.77 -13.13
N GLU A 190 7.16 37.51 -12.79
CA GLU A 190 7.26 38.91 -12.38
C GLU A 190 8.07 39.06 -11.09
N GLN A 191 7.96 38.10 -10.16
CA GLN A 191 8.82 38.06 -8.97
C GLN A 191 10.29 37.81 -9.34
N GLU A 192 10.57 36.86 -10.24
CA GLU A 192 11.92 36.57 -10.75
C GLU A 192 12.51 37.80 -11.47
N GLU A 193 11.77 38.46 -12.36
CA GLU A 193 12.21 39.66 -13.06
C GLU A 193 12.46 40.84 -12.11
N GLN A 194 11.62 41.01 -11.08
CA GLN A 194 11.85 42.03 -10.04
C GLN A 194 13.07 41.73 -9.17
N GLU A 195 13.37 40.46 -8.92
CA GLU A 195 14.58 40.02 -8.23
C GLU A 195 15.83 40.22 -9.12
N GLU A 196 15.75 39.95 -10.42
CA GLU A 196 16.84 40.15 -11.38
C GLU A 196 17.25 41.63 -11.53
N VAL A 197 16.28 42.55 -11.56
CA VAL A 197 16.54 43.99 -11.68
C VAL A 197 17.18 44.59 -10.42
N GLN A 198 16.99 43.98 -9.25
CA GLN A 198 17.49 44.49 -7.96
C GLN A 198 18.87 43.96 -7.53
N HIS A 199 19.59 43.19 -8.34
CA HIS A 199 20.85 42.54 -7.92
C HIS A 199 22.10 42.96 -8.71
N PRO A 200 22.69 44.13 -8.43
CA PRO A 200 24.02 44.48 -8.90
C PRO A 200 25.11 43.65 -8.16
N PHE A 201 25.75 42.73 -8.89
CA PHE A 201 27.11 42.20 -8.67
C PHE A 201 27.50 41.65 -7.28
N LYS A 202 26.56 41.22 -6.44
CA LYS A 202 26.87 40.44 -5.23
C LYS A 202 26.10 39.12 -5.25
N PRO A 203 26.75 37.96 -5.09
CA PRO A 203 26.05 36.69 -5.06
C PRO A 203 25.10 36.65 -3.85
N VAL A 204 23.80 36.56 -4.11
CA VAL A 204 22.80 36.39 -3.06
C VAL A 204 22.84 34.94 -2.60
N ILE A 205 23.50 34.71 -1.47
CA ILE A 205 23.48 33.41 -0.79
C ILE A 205 22.02 33.12 -0.43
N SER A 206 21.45 32.05 -0.98
CA SER A 206 20.03 31.74 -0.82
C SER A 206 19.64 31.70 0.67
N LYS A 207 18.40 32.06 1.02
CA LYS A 207 17.89 31.94 2.40
C LYS A 207 18.05 30.52 2.96
N MET A 208 18.12 29.51 2.09
CA MET A 208 18.41 28.13 2.47
C MET A 208 19.88 27.94 2.84
N ALA A 209 20.81 28.49 2.07
CA ALA A 209 22.24 28.48 2.38
C ALA A 209 22.59 29.31 3.62
N GLN A 210 21.96 30.48 3.83
CA GLN A 210 22.10 31.25 5.08
C GLN A 210 21.54 30.49 6.30
N LYS A 211 20.52 29.63 6.10
CA LYS A 211 20.02 28.73 7.15
C LYS A 211 20.96 27.53 7.39
N LEU A 212 21.87 27.23 6.47
CA LEU A 212 22.92 26.23 6.66
C LEU A 212 24.08 26.79 7.50
N ASP A 213 24.35 28.09 7.51
CA ASP A 213 25.44 28.74 8.27
C ASP A 213 25.14 29.08 9.74
N LEU A 214 24.06 28.54 10.32
CA LEU A 214 23.65 28.86 11.69
C LEU A 214 24.32 27.94 12.73
N GLY A 215 25.53 28.32 13.13
CA GLY A 215 26.10 28.00 14.44
C GLY A 215 27.09 26.84 14.47
N ALA A 216 28.06 26.96 15.38
CA ALA A 216 29.14 26.01 15.67
C ALA A 216 28.68 24.65 16.27
N GLU A 217 27.52 24.14 15.86
CA GLU A 217 27.18 22.73 16.06
C GLU A 217 27.97 21.90 15.05
N ASP A 218 28.54 20.80 15.55
CA ASP A 218 29.29 19.84 14.74
C ASP A 218 28.39 19.32 13.61
N THR A 219 28.86 19.44 12.36
CA THR A 219 28.06 19.20 11.15
C THR A 219 27.46 17.79 11.12
N PHE A 220 28.15 16.82 11.74
CA PHE A 220 27.70 15.45 11.91
C PHE A 220 26.43 15.33 12.77
N HIS A 221 26.35 15.98 13.93
CA HIS A 221 25.17 15.90 14.79
C HIS A 221 23.93 16.55 14.16
N ARG A 222 24.13 17.59 13.35
CA ARG A 222 23.04 18.20 12.59
C ARG A 222 22.52 17.25 11.50
N GLN A 223 23.43 16.58 10.78
CA GLN A 223 23.06 15.62 9.75
C GLN A 223 22.33 14.41 10.36
N GLU A 224 22.73 13.97 11.54
CA GLU A 224 22.06 12.94 12.31
C GLU A 224 20.62 13.35 12.71
N LYS A 225 20.44 14.54 13.29
CA LYS A 225 19.10 15.09 13.61
C LYS A 225 18.21 15.20 12.37
N LEU A 226 18.75 15.65 11.24
CA LEU A 226 17.99 15.75 9.98
C LEU A 226 17.61 14.37 9.44
N ASN A 227 18.50 13.38 9.54
CA ASN A 227 18.23 12.00 9.18
C ASN A 227 17.15 11.37 10.08
N GLU A 228 17.17 11.66 11.39
CA GLU A 228 16.11 11.23 12.32
C GLU A 228 14.76 11.88 11.99
N GLN A 229 14.74 13.17 11.69
CA GLN A 229 13.53 13.87 11.26
C GLN A 229 13.01 13.34 9.91
N ALA A 230 13.90 13.01 8.98
CA ALA A 230 13.53 12.40 7.71
C ALA A 230 12.94 10.99 7.92
N LYS A 231 13.58 10.16 8.77
CA LYS A 231 13.08 8.83 9.13
C LYS A 231 11.71 8.89 9.79
N THR A 232 11.51 9.79 10.76
CA THR A 232 10.20 9.93 11.44
C THR A 232 9.11 10.39 10.49
N LYS A 233 9.40 11.33 9.57
CA LYS A 233 8.45 11.73 8.51
C LYS A 233 8.12 10.59 7.55
N LEU A 234 9.10 9.78 7.19
CA LEU A 234 8.92 8.64 6.29
C LEU A 234 8.06 7.56 6.94
N VAL A 235 8.29 7.27 8.22
CA VAL A 235 7.45 6.38 9.03
C VAL A 235 6.02 6.91 9.15
N ALA A 236 5.85 8.21 9.43
CA ALA A 236 4.52 8.82 9.51
C ALA A 236 3.76 8.74 8.18
N ARG A 237 4.42 9.01 7.04
CA ARG A 237 3.81 8.85 5.71
C ARG A 237 3.43 7.40 5.39
N ARG A 238 4.23 6.43 5.82
CA ARG A 238 3.88 5.01 5.67
C ARG A 238 2.65 4.66 6.48
N ALA A 239 2.60 5.07 7.75
CA ALA A 239 1.44 4.84 8.60
C ALA A 239 0.16 5.49 8.04
N GLU A 240 0.26 6.71 7.49
CA GLU A 240 -0.87 7.38 6.82
C GLU A 240 -1.30 6.66 5.53
N ALA A 241 -0.35 6.11 4.75
CA ALA A 241 -0.66 5.31 3.58
C ALA A 241 -1.36 3.98 3.97
N ASP A 242 -0.84 3.28 4.98
CA ASP A 242 -1.43 2.07 5.52
C ASP A 242 -2.85 2.33 6.07
N GLU A 243 -3.05 3.45 6.77
CA GLU A 243 -4.37 3.88 7.27
C GLU A 243 -5.32 4.19 6.11
N ALA A 244 -4.86 4.87 5.06
CA ALA A 244 -5.67 5.16 3.87
C ALA A 244 -6.04 3.88 3.09
N GLU A 245 -5.14 2.90 3.02
CA GLU A 245 -5.41 1.59 2.42
C GLU A 245 -6.44 0.79 3.25
N LEU A 246 -6.35 0.85 4.57
CA LEU A 246 -7.32 0.23 5.49
C LEU A 246 -8.68 0.92 5.46
N ASP A 247 -8.72 2.24 5.31
CA ASP A 247 -9.97 3.01 5.15
C ASP A 247 -10.69 2.68 3.83
N GLY A 248 -9.95 2.28 2.80
CA GLY A 248 -10.48 1.74 1.55
C GLY A 248 -11.06 0.32 1.66
N CYS A 249 -10.74 -0.44 2.71
CA CYS A 249 -11.29 -1.77 2.92
C CYS A 249 -12.73 -1.70 3.46
N THR A 250 -13.70 -2.01 2.61
CA THR A 250 -15.12 -2.17 2.98
C THR A 250 -15.38 -3.41 3.86
N PHE A 251 -14.42 -4.34 3.91
CA PHE A 251 -14.48 -5.51 4.76
C PHE A 251 -13.91 -5.18 6.15
N LYS A 252 -14.80 -4.80 7.07
CA LYS A 252 -14.49 -4.59 8.49
C LYS A 252 -15.06 -5.75 9.30
N PRO A 253 -14.40 -6.92 9.35
CA PRO A 253 -14.92 -8.06 10.09
C PRO A 253 -15.03 -7.66 11.57
N THR A 254 -16.24 -7.74 12.12
CA THR A 254 -16.47 -7.61 13.54
C THR A 254 -15.92 -8.86 14.23
N ILE A 255 -14.64 -8.80 14.59
CA ILE A 255 -14.01 -9.86 15.35
C ILE A 255 -14.63 -9.83 16.74
N ASN A 256 -15.52 -10.77 17.01
CA ASN A 256 -16.05 -10.97 18.36
C ASN A 256 -14.87 -11.26 19.31
N GLU A 257 -14.54 -10.31 20.18
CA GLU A 257 -13.46 -10.45 21.17
C GLU A 257 -13.68 -11.65 22.11
N ASN A 258 -14.93 -12.09 22.23
CA ASN A 258 -15.34 -13.24 23.02
C ASN A 258 -15.33 -14.58 22.25
N ALA A 259 -14.98 -14.61 20.97
CA ALA A 259 -14.85 -15.88 20.27
C ALA A 259 -13.69 -16.70 20.88
N PRO A 260 -13.88 -18.01 21.10
CA PRO A 260 -12.90 -18.85 21.79
C PRO A 260 -11.56 -18.92 21.04
N ALA A 261 -11.56 -18.70 19.72
CA ALA A 261 -10.34 -18.61 18.91
C ALA A 261 -9.52 -17.34 19.20
N THR A 262 -10.17 -16.18 19.33
CA THR A 262 -9.51 -14.91 19.70
C THR A 262 -9.04 -14.91 21.14
N ARG A 263 -9.81 -15.49 22.08
CA ARG A 263 -9.36 -15.68 23.47
C ARG A 263 -8.15 -16.61 23.56
N ARG A 264 -8.05 -17.65 22.73
CA ARG A 264 -6.84 -18.49 22.65
C ARG A 264 -5.65 -17.73 22.06
N ALA A 265 -5.88 -16.89 21.05
CA ALA A 265 -4.82 -16.07 20.43
C ALA A 265 -4.31 -14.94 21.34
N LEU A 266 -5.20 -14.30 22.11
CA LEU A 266 -4.84 -13.23 23.05
C LEU A 266 -4.21 -13.78 24.33
N LYS A 267 -4.69 -14.92 24.83
CA LYS A 267 -4.12 -15.57 26.03
C LYS A 267 -2.78 -16.27 25.75
N GLY A 268 -2.46 -16.55 24.49
CA GLY A 268 -1.14 -17.03 24.06
C GLY A 268 -0.07 -15.94 23.86
N ARG A 269 -0.40 -14.65 24.06
CA ARG A 269 0.59 -13.55 23.96
C ARG A 269 1.43 -13.36 25.23
N GLU A 270 1.06 -13.96 26.35
CA GLU A 270 1.80 -13.84 27.62
C GLU A 270 2.71 -15.03 27.92
N ASP A 271 2.60 -16.13 27.17
CA ASP A 271 3.45 -17.30 27.37
C ASP A 271 4.68 -17.21 26.45
N SER A 272 5.80 -16.75 27.01
CA SER A 272 7.16 -16.77 26.42
C SER A 272 7.52 -18.10 25.72
N ALA A 273 6.87 -19.20 26.10
CA ALA A 273 6.99 -20.51 25.48
C ALA A 273 6.59 -20.56 23.99
N THR A 274 5.68 -19.71 23.51
CA THR A 274 5.28 -19.68 22.08
C THR A 274 6.38 -19.11 21.19
N HIS A 275 7.08 -18.08 21.65
CA HIS A 275 8.24 -17.52 20.95
C HIS A 275 9.40 -18.52 20.90
N GLU A 276 9.63 -19.27 21.98
CA GLU A 276 10.63 -20.35 21.98
C GLU A 276 10.27 -21.49 21.03
N LEU A 277 8.99 -21.87 20.95
CA LEU A 277 8.50 -22.89 20.02
C LEU A 277 8.67 -22.44 18.56
N LEU A 278 8.35 -21.18 18.26
CA LEU A 278 8.56 -20.60 16.93
C LEU A 278 10.04 -20.48 16.59
N TYR A 279 10.88 -20.12 17.56
CA TYR A 279 12.33 -20.07 17.39
C TYR A 279 12.91 -21.46 17.09
N LYS A 280 12.53 -22.48 17.87
CA LYS A 280 12.90 -23.89 17.63
C LYS A 280 12.37 -24.42 16.30
N ASP A 281 11.19 -23.98 15.86
CA ASP A 281 10.66 -24.34 14.54
C ASP A 281 11.45 -23.66 13.41
N ALA A 282 11.82 -22.38 13.58
CA ALA A 282 12.67 -21.65 12.64
C ALA A 282 14.06 -22.30 12.52
N GLU A 283 14.67 -22.70 13.64
CA GLU A 283 15.95 -23.43 13.64
C GLU A 283 15.84 -24.78 12.89
N ARG A 284 14.76 -25.54 13.12
CA ARG A 284 14.52 -26.81 12.39
C ARG A 284 14.29 -26.61 10.89
N ARG A 285 13.67 -25.51 10.48
CA ARG A 285 13.53 -25.16 9.05
C ARG A 285 14.87 -24.80 8.44
N LEU A 286 15.70 -24.04 9.16
CA LEU A 286 17.03 -23.66 8.72
C LEU A 286 17.97 -24.88 8.60
N GLN A 287 17.91 -25.81 9.55
CA GLN A 287 18.65 -27.07 9.48
C GLN A 287 18.24 -27.90 8.26
N ARG A 288 16.93 -28.09 8.03
CA ARG A 288 16.43 -28.80 6.83
C ARG A 288 16.87 -28.12 5.53
N GLN A 289 16.87 -26.79 5.48
CA GLN A 289 17.39 -26.08 4.32
C GLN A 289 18.87 -26.38 4.08
N ARG A 290 19.71 -26.36 5.14
CA ARG A 290 21.13 -26.76 5.02
C ARG A 290 21.26 -28.19 4.52
N GLU A 291 20.52 -29.13 5.13
CA GLU A 291 20.49 -30.52 4.69
C GLU A 291 20.13 -30.64 3.20
N TYR A 292 19.06 -29.98 2.73
CA TYR A 292 18.70 -29.98 1.30
C TYR A 292 19.72 -29.27 0.40
N THR A 293 20.46 -28.30 0.92
CA THR A 293 21.54 -27.65 0.17
C THR A 293 22.71 -28.60 -0.06
N HIS A 294 22.85 -29.64 0.77
CA HIS A 294 23.94 -30.60 0.73
C HIS A 294 23.49 -31.99 0.26
N TRP A 295 22.19 -32.27 0.31
CA TRP A 295 21.59 -33.52 -0.09
C TRP A 295 21.27 -33.50 -1.58
N PHE A 296 22.20 -34.04 -2.36
CA PHE A 296 22.01 -34.31 -3.77
C PHE A 296 21.82 -35.82 -3.96
N PRO A 297 20.80 -36.25 -4.74
CA PRO A 297 20.72 -37.64 -5.18
C PRO A 297 22.01 -38.02 -5.90
N ALA A 298 22.54 -39.22 -5.63
CA ALA A 298 23.82 -39.69 -6.20
C ALA A 298 23.86 -39.68 -7.74
N ASP A 299 22.69 -39.66 -8.38
CA ASP A 299 22.54 -39.74 -9.83
C ASP A 299 22.46 -38.37 -10.52
N GLN A 300 22.48 -37.27 -9.78
CA GLN A 300 22.35 -35.93 -10.34
C GLN A 300 23.72 -35.35 -10.70
N THR A 301 24.04 -35.31 -12.00
CA THR A 301 25.34 -34.82 -12.51
C THR A 301 25.41 -33.29 -12.65
N PHE A 302 24.27 -32.60 -12.68
CA PHE A 302 24.20 -31.16 -12.90
C PHE A 302 23.94 -30.40 -11.59
N HIS A 303 24.94 -29.65 -11.13
CA HIS A 303 24.88 -28.80 -9.94
C HIS A 303 25.01 -27.34 -10.40
N PRO A 304 23.89 -26.62 -10.61
CA PRO A 304 23.98 -25.22 -10.99
C PRO A 304 24.63 -24.43 -9.85
N ASP A 305 25.67 -23.67 -10.18
CA ASP A 305 26.38 -22.80 -9.25
C ASP A 305 25.44 -21.64 -8.80
N THR A 306 24.66 -21.88 -7.76
CA THR A 306 23.68 -20.92 -7.22
C THR A 306 24.30 -19.82 -6.34
N THR A 307 25.63 -19.80 -6.23
CA THR A 307 26.41 -18.83 -5.45
C THR A 307 26.22 -17.39 -5.95
N ASN A 308 25.96 -17.18 -7.25
CA ASN A 308 25.70 -15.85 -7.80
C ASN A 308 24.24 -15.39 -7.62
N THR A 309 23.27 -16.30 -7.69
CA THR A 309 21.85 -15.95 -7.63
C THR A 309 21.39 -15.63 -6.21
N THR A 310 21.93 -16.35 -5.22
CA THR A 310 21.69 -16.09 -3.79
C THR A 310 22.25 -14.74 -3.37
N ARG A 311 23.45 -14.37 -3.83
CA ARG A 311 24.06 -13.06 -3.54
C ARG A 311 23.25 -11.89 -4.13
N TYR A 312 22.62 -12.10 -5.29
CA TYR A 312 21.75 -11.11 -5.91
C TYR A 312 20.41 -10.96 -5.17
N LEU A 313 19.79 -12.08 -4.76
CA LEU A 313 18.56 -12.07 -3.98
C LEU A 313 18.77 -11.50 -2.56
N GLU A 314 19.89 -11.84 -1.91
CA GLU A 314 20.23 -11.34 -0.58
C GLU A 314 20.53 -9.83 -0.60
N ASN A 315 21.19 -9.32 -1.66
CA ASN A 315 21.39 -7.89 -1.84
C ASN A 315 20.08 -7.16 -2.15
N ARG A 316 19.16 -7.80 -2.88
CA ARG A 316 17.83 -7.24 -3.19
C ARG A 316 16.92 -7.21 -1.97
N GLN A 317 16.88 -8.27 -1.16
CA GLN A 317 16.16 -8.31 0.12
C GLN A 317 16.73 -7.30 1.12
N ARG A 318 18.07 -7.10 1.16
CA ARG A 318 18.70 -6.06 1.98
C ARG A 318 18.32 -4.63 1.56
N GLN A 319 18.01 -4.40 0.28
CA GLN A 319 17.53 -3.10 -0.20
C GLN A 319 16.03 -2.89 0.09
N GLU A 320 15.23 -3.94 0.04
CA GLU A 320 13.77 -3.85 0.20
C GLU A 320 13.34 -3.77 1.67
N ASP A 321 14.02 -4.46 2.60
CA ASP A 321 13.53 -4.57 3.99
C ASP A 321 14.14 -3.59 5.01
N GLY A 322 15.29 -2.96 4.74
CA GLY A 322 15.93 -2.01 5.67
C GLY A 322 16.21 -2.55 7.10
N ARG A 323 15.92 -3.82 7.37
CA ARG A 323 16.17 -4.53 8.62
C ARG A 323 17.54 -5.17 8.50
N VAL A 324 18.50 -4.59 9.21
CA VAL A 324 19.73 -5.29 9.56
C VAL A 324 19.31 -6.50 10.38
N VAL A 325 19.37 -7.70 9.81
CA VAL A 325 19.22 -8.96 10.56
C VAL A 325 20.47 -9.14 11.41
N PRO A 326 20.39 -9.07 12.74
CA PRO A 326 21.49 -9.49 13.62
C PRO A 326 21.45 -11.02 13.64
N GLY A 327 22.46 -11.69 13.07
CA GLY A 327 22.42 -13.16 13.06
C GLY A 327 23.54 -13.87 12.31
N LEU A 328 24.40 -13.15 11.59
CA LEU A 328 25.71 -13.66 11.19
C LEU A 328 26.74 -12.67 11.71
N GLU A 329 27.02 -12.76 13.00
CA GLU A 329 28.25 -12.24 13.60
C GLU A 329 29.42 -13.00 12.96
N HIS A 330 29.84 -12.54 11.77
CA HIS A 330 31.25 -12.58 11.45
C HIS A 330 31.89 -11.66 12.49
N ASP A 331 32.58 -12.29 13.45
CA ASP A 331 33.40 -11.66 14.47
C ASP A 331 34.04 -10.39 13.89
N PRO A 332 33.79 -9.18 14.45
CA PRO A 332 34.21 -7.92 13.84
C PRO A 332 35.69 -7.92 13.47
N GLU A 333 36.52 -8.66 14.20
CA GLU A 333 37.94 -8.90 13.93
C GLU A 333 38.16 -9.58 12.57
N THR A 334 37.45 -10.67 12.27
CA THR A 334 37.56 -11.37 10.97
C THR A 334 37.09 -10.52 9.79
N ARG A 335 36.16 -9.59 10.02
CA ARG A 335 35.70 -8.63 9.01
C ARG A 335 36.74 -7.55 8.77
N ILE A 336 37.37 -7.05 9.83
CA ILE A 336 38.47 -6.07 9.76
C ILE A 336 39.67 -6.71 9.06
N GLU A 337 40.05 -7.94 9.41
CA GLU A 337 41.13 -8.67 8.73
C GLU A 337 40.83 -8.86 7.24
N ARG A 338 39.61 -9.23 6.86
CA ARG A 338 39.22 -9.37 5.45
C ARG A 338 39.24 -8.02 4.70
N LEU A 339 38.87 -6.92 5.36
CA LEU A 339 38.95 -5.57 4.81
C LEU A 339 40.41 -5.10 4.66
N MET A 340 41.26 -5.40 5.63
CA MET A 340 42.69 -5.10 5.61
C MET A 340 43.39 -5.89 4.50
N ALA A 341 43.13 -7.20 4.38
CA ALA A 341 43.65 -8.04 3.30
C ALA A 341 43.18 -7.57 1.91
N SER A 342 41.91 -7.16 1.79
CA SER A 342 41.38 -6.61 0.53
C SER A 342 42.01 -5.25 0.17
N LYS A 343 42.23 -4.39 1.16
CA LYS A 343 42.93 -3.11 0.98
C LYS A 343 44.37 -3.34 0.55
N GLU A 344 45.08 -4.26 1.20
CA GLU A 344 46.47 -4.60 0.90
C GLU A 344 46.62 -5.18 -0.51
N GLN A 345 45.76 -6.11 -0.92
CA GLN A 345 45.74 -6.62 -2.30
C GLN A 345 45.52 -5.51 -3.33
N ARG A 346 44.65 -4.54 -3.02
CA ARG A 346 44.41 -3.38 -3.90
C ARG A 346 45.63 -2.46 -3.97
N GLU A 347 46.32 -2.25 -2.85
CA GLU A 347 47.56 -1.46 -2.81
C GLU A 347 48.69 -2.16 -3.55
N GLN A 348 48.86 -3.48 -3.39
CA GLN A 348 49.83 -4.27 -4.15
C GLN A 348 49.55 -4.22 -5.64
N ARG A 349 48.28 -4.32 -6.06
CA ARG A 349 47.90 -4.17 -7.48
C ARG A 349 48.18 -2.76 -8.00
N LEU A 350 47.96 -1.72 -7.18
CA LEU A 350 48.32 -0.35 -7.53
C LEU A 350 49.84 -0.14 -7.61
N GLN A 351 50.62 -0.80 -6.74
CA GLN A 351 52.07 -0.77 -6.79
C GLN A 351 52.60 -1.50 -8.03
N GLN A 352 52.04 -2.66 -8.38
CA GLN A 352 52.35 -3.36 -9.64
C GLN A 352 52.08 -2.46 -10.85
N LEU A 353 50.91 -1.82 -10.91
CA LEU A 353 50.58 -0.86 -11.97
C LEU A 353 51.53 0.35 -11.98
N ARG A 354 51.95 0.86 -10.81
CA ARG A 354 52.94 1.97 -10.73
C ARG A 354 54.33 1.56 -11.20
N MET A 355 54.73 0.32 -10.96
CA MET A 355 56.00 -0.22 -11.48
C MET A 355 55.93 -0.47 -12.99
N GLU A 356 54.72 -0.79 -13.50
CA GLU A 356 54.47 -1.07 -14.91
C GLU A 356 54.23 0.21 -15.75
N THR A 357 53.89 1.33 -15.11
CA THR A 357 53.68 2.64 -15.76
C THR A 357 54.52 3.72 -15.08
N GLU A 358 55.63 4.14 -15.71
CA GLU A 358 56.53 5.20 -15.21
C GLU A 358 55.94 6.63 -15.29
N GLU A 359 54.70 6.80 -15.74
CA GLU A 359 54.05 8.12 -15.79
C GLU A 359 53.08 8.35 -14.62
N PRO A 360 53.11 9.55 -14.00
CA PRO A 360 52.23 9.88 -12.88
C PRO A 360 50.76 9.78 -13.30
N PRO A 361 49.88 9.16 -12.49
CA PRO A 361 48.48 8.97 -12.86
C PRO A 361 47.79 10.33 -12.93
N GLN A 362 47.46 10.76 -14.14
CA GLN A 362 46.54 11.89 -14.33
C GLN A 362 45.19 11.54 -13.70
N PRO A 363 44.50 12.50 -13.05
CA PRO A 363 43.19 12.27 -12.46
C PRO A 363 42.24 11.77 -13.56
N ARG A 364 41.79 10.51 -13.43
CA ARG A 364 40.79 9.91 -14.32
C ARG A 364 39.45 10.62 -14.14
N THR A 365 39.24 11.72 -14.84
CA THR A 365 37.89 12.05 -15.33
C THR A 365 37.57 11.01 -16.39
N HIS A 366 36.56 10.17 -16.15
CA HIS A 366 36.33 8.92 -16.86
C HIS A 366 35.85 9.07 -18.32
N VAL A 367 36.02 10.26 -18.91
CA VAL A 367 35.58 10.60 -20.26
C VAL A 367 36.69 11.42 -20.90
N GLN A 368 37.67 10.76 -21.49
CA GLN A 368 38.56 11.46 -22.41
C GLN A 368 37.75 11.80 -23.64
N PRO A 369 37.72 13.08 -24.08
CA PRO A 369 37.13 13.42 -25.37
C PRO A 369 37.81 12.55 -26.44
N GLN A 370 37.03 12.05 -27.39
CA GLN A 370 37.58 11.32 -28.52
C GLN A 370 38.69 12.19 -29.16
N ARG A 371 39.89 11.62 -29.30
CA ARG A 371 41.07 12.35 -29.80
C ARG A 371 40.73 13.02 -31.13
N GLY A 372 40.75 14.35 -31.15
CA GLY A 372 40.65 15.16 -32.37
C GLY A 372 39.43 16.07 -32.47
N MET A 373 38.42 15.95 -31.58
CA MET A 373 37.28 16.88 -31.58
C MET A 373 37.43 17.98 -30.54
N ALA A 374 37.01 19.19 -30.91
CA ALA A 374 36.93 20.30 -29.98
C ALA A 374 35.95 19.95 -28.85
N THR A 375 36.31 20.27 -27.61
CA THR A 375 35.50 19.93 -26.42
C THR A 375 34.05 20.38 -26.54
N THR A 376 33.80 21.51 -27.23
CA THR A 376 32.46 22.04 -27.49
C THR A 376 31.62 21.16 -28.41
N GLU A 377 32.21 20.60 -29.47
CA GLU A 377 31.53 19.70 -30.41
C GLU A 377 31.22 18.36 -29.74
N TYR A 378 32.17 17.85 -28.94
CA TYR A 378 31.98 16.62 -28.17
C TYR A 378 30.82 16.73 -27.16
N LEU A 379 30.71 17.86 -26.45
CA LEU A 379 29.58 18.10 -25.54
C LEU A 379 28.25 18.25 -26.27
N TYR A 380 28.26 18.83 -27.47
CA TYR A 380 27.06 18.98 -28.29
C TYR A 380 26.58 17.62 -28.81
N GLN A 381 27.49 16.77 -29.28
CA GLN A 381 27.20 15.39 -29.68
C GLN A 381 26.66 14.56 -28.51
N ASN A 382 27.32 14.59 -27.35
CA ASN A 382 26.85 13.89 -26.15
C ASN A 382 25.44 14.34 -25.72
N ARG A 383 25.13 15.63 -25.87
CA ARG A 383 23.79 16.14 -25.57
C ARG A 383 22.75 15.56 -26.53
N HIS A 384 23.02 15.56 -27.83
CA HIS A 384 22.11 14.99 -28.82
C HIS A 384 21.95 13.48 -28.67
N GLU A 385 23.02 12.76 -28.36
CA GLU A 385 22.97 11.32 -28.07
C GLU A 385 22.12 11.05 -26.81
N ALA A 386 22.32 11.83 -25.75
CA ALA A 386 21.51 11.71 -24.53
C ALA A 386 20.02 12.04 -24.77
N GLU A 387 19.73 13.07 -25.57
CA GLU A 387 18.38 13.42 -25.98
C GLU A 387 17.74 12.31 -26.84
N ALA A 388 18.48 11.72 -27.79
CA ALA A 388 18.01 10.61 -28.62
C ALA A 388 17.74 9.33 -27.82
N ILE A 389 18.60 8.99 -26.85
CA ILE A 389 18.38 7.87 -25.92
C ILE A 389 17.12 8.13 -25.09
N ARG A 390 16.95 9.35 -24.58
CA ARG A 390 15.77 9.74 -23.79
C ARG A 390 14.50 9.65 -24.62
N GLN A 391 14.51 10.10 -25.87
CA GLN A 391 13.37 10.02 -26.78
C GLN A 391 12.98 8.56 -27.05
N ARG A 392 13.95 7.67 -27.34
CA ARG A 392 13.67 6.24 -27.51
C ARG A 392 13.02 5.59 -26.28
N LEU A 393 13.49 5.93 -25.08
CA LEU A 393 12.90 5.41 -23.85
C LEU A 393 11.45 5.89 -23.63
N VAL A 394 11.15 7.14 -24.01
CA VAL A 394 9.79 7.67 -23.95
C VAL A 394 8.91 6.98 -24.98
N GLU A 395 9.36 6.84 -26.23
CA GLU A 395 8.63 6.13 -27.28
C GLU A 395 8.34 4.67 -26.90
N GLU A 396 9.31 3.97 -26.31
CA GLU A 396 9.13 2.60 -25.84
C GLU A 396 8.14 2.54 -24.66
N ALA A 397 8.20 3.50 -23.74
CA ALA A 397 7.25 3.59 -22.63
C ALA A 397 5.82 3.86 -23.13
N ASP A 398 5.67 4.77 -24.09
CA ASP A 398 4.38 5.12 -24.71
C ASP A 398 3.84 3.94 -25.52
N ALA A 399 4.69 3.22 -26.27
CA ALA A 399 4.30 2.00 -26.97
C ALA A 399 3.83 0.90 -25.99
N ARG A 400 4.53 0.71 -24.87
CA ARG A 400 4.10 -0.22 -23.80
C ARG A 400 2.79 0.23 -23.16
N ALA A 401 2.61 1.52 -22.91
CA ALA A 401 1.37 2.07 -22.37
C ALA A 401 0.19 1.91 -23.35
N ALA A 402 0.42 2.08 -24.65
CA ALA A 402 -0.58 1.84 -25.68
C ALA A 402 -0.99 0.35 -25.74
N LEU A 403 -0.03 -0.56 -25.66
CA LEU A 403 -0.32 -2.01 -25.58
C LEU A 403 -1.11 -2.36 -24.32
N LEU A 404 -0.69 -1.87 -23.16
CA LEU A 404 -1.39 -2.12 -21.90
C LEU A 404 -2.78 -1.50 -21.84
N SER A 405 -2.97 -0.32 -22.42
CA SER A 405 -4.29 0.33 -22.45
C SER A 405 -5.30 -0.37 -23.38
N SER A 406 -4.83 -1.08 -24.41
CA SER A 406 -5.68 -1.94 -25.24
C SER A 406 -6.17 -3.20 -24.51
N VAL A 407 -5.43 -3.65 -23.49
CA VAL A 407 -5.82 -4.78 -22.64
C VAL A 407 -6.73 -4.26 -21.53
N ILE A 408 -8.04 -4.42 -21.70
CA ILE A 408 -8.99 -4.15 -20.63
C ILE A 408 -8.69 -5.12 -19.48
N HIS A 409 -7.95 -4.67 -18.48
CA HIS A 409 -7.61 -5.49 -17.34
C HIS A 409 -8.85 -5.62 -16.44
N THR A 410 -9.64 -6.66 -16.66
CA THR A 410 -10.69 -7.04 -15.73
C THR A 410 -10.03 -7.71 -14.52
N PRO A 411 -10.26 -7.26 -13.28
CA PRO A 411 -9.70 -7.93 -12.11
C PRO A 411 -10.14 -9.39 -12.07
N HIS A 412 -9.29 -10.28 -11.56
CA HIS A 412 -9.54 -11.72 -11.52
C HIS A 412 -10.93 -12.08 -10.92
N SER A 413 -11.39 -11.32 -9.94
CA SER A 413 -12.73 -11.48 -9.34
C SER A 413 -13.86 -11.21 -10.35
N SER A 414 -13.78 -10.15 -11.15
CA SER A 414 -14.80 -9.88 -12.16
C SER A 414 -14.74 -10.89 -13.30
N GLU A 415 -13.55 -11.39 -13.63
CA GLU A 415 -13.39 -12.49 -14.59
C GLU A 415 -14.08 -13.78 -14.10
N GLN A 416 -13.91 -14.14 -12.82
CA GLN A 416 -14.60 -15.28 -12.22
C GLN A 416 -16.13 -15.11 -12.26
N ILE A 417 -16.63 -13.92 -11.94
CA ILE A 417 -18.05 -13.60 -12.01
C ILE A 417 -18.57 -13.76 -13.44
N LEU A 418 -17.85 -13.21 -14.43
CA LEU A 418 -18.21 -13.36 -15.83
C LEU A 418 -18.19 -14.84 -16.26
N ARG A 419 -17.19 -15.62 -15.87
CA ARG A 419 -17.15 -17.07 -16.13
C ARG A 419 -18.35 -17.79 -15.53
N GLN A 420 -18.77 -17.45 -14.31
CA GLN A 420 -19.97 -18.02 -13.70
C GLN A 420 -21.24 -17.63 -14.47
N PHE A 421 -21.38 -16.38 -14.90
CA PHE A 421 -22.51 -15.94 -15.73
C PHE A 421 -22.55 -16.67 -17.08
N ARG A 422 -21.40 -16.80 -17.75
CA ARG A 422 -21.28 -17.56 -19.00
C ARG A 422 -21.72 -19.01 -18.79
N ARG A 423 -21.21 -19.68 -17.76
CA ARG A 423 -21.60 -21.06 -17.41
C ARG A 423 -23.11 -21.20 -17.17
N ARG A 424 -23.73 -20.27 -16.44
CA ARG A 424 -25.18 -20.28 -16.22
C ARG A 424 -25.96 -20.09 -17.52
N ARG A 425 -25.49 -19.20 -18.39
CA ARG A 425 -26.11 -18.99 -19.71
C ARG A 425 -25.95 -20.21 -20.61
N PHE A 426 -24.75 -20.79 -20.71
CA PHE A 426 -24.53 -22.02 -21.46
C PHE A 426 -25.35 -23.18 -20.91
N HIS A 427 -25.49 -23.29 -19.60
CA HIS A 427 -26.37 -24.30 -19.00
C HIS A 427 -27.84 -24.10 -19.38
N SER A 428 -28.32 -22.86 -19.37
CA SER A 428 -29.68 -22.54 -19.83
C SER A 428 -29.88 -22.88 -21.31
N ILE A 429 -28.88 -22.62 -22.17
CA ILE A 429 -28.93 -22.97 -23.59
C ILE A 429 -28.88 -24.50 -23.78
N PHE A 430 -28.04 -25.17 -23.00
CA PHE A 430 -27.93 -26.62 -23.00
C PHE A 430 -29.27 -27.26 -22.63
N GLN A 431 -29.92 -26.80 -21.55
CA GLN A 431 -31.25 -27.27 -21.13
C GLN A 431 -32.34 -27.03 -22.18
N THR A 432 -32.23 -25.98 -23.01
CA THR A 432 -33.20 -25.76 -24.11
C THR A 432 -32.96 -26.67 -25.31
N LEU A 433 -31.74 -27.21 -25.46
CA LEU A 433 -31.37 -28.12 -26.55
C LEU A 433 -31.53 -29.60 -26.14
N ASP A 434 -31.35 -29.91 -24.85
CA ASP A 434 -31.56 -31.21 -24.21
C ASP A 434 -33.06 -31.39 -23.89
N THR A 435 -33.85 -31.64 -24.93
CA THR A 435 -35.32 -31.81 -24.82
C THR A 435 -35.73 -33.09 -24.09
N ASP A 436 -34.85 -34.08 -24.06
CA ASP A 436 -35.02 -35.41 -23.50
C ASP A 436 -34.48 -35.54 -22.06
N GLU A 437 -33.77 -34.53 -21.55
CA GLU A 437 -33.17 -34.46 -20.21
C GLU A 437 -32.20 -35.62 -19.92
N ASP A 438 -31.56 -36.18 -20.95
CA ASP A 438 -30.60 -37.27 -20.84
C ASP A 438 -29.19 -36.77 -20.48
N GLY A 439 -28.97 -35.46 -20.56
CA GLY A 439 -27.72 -34.78 -20.27
C GLY A 439 -26.72 -34.81 -21.41
N VAL A 440 -27.13 -35.21 -22.62
CA VAL A 440 -26.29 -35.42 -23.80
C VAL A 440 -26.95 -34.82 -25.05
N ILE A 441 -26.27 -33.89 -25.71
CA ILE A 441 -26.79 -33.30 -26.94
C ILE A 441 -26.16 -33.99 -28.15
N GLU A 442 -27.01 -34.49 -29.05
CA GLU A 442 -26.61 -34.89 -30.39
C GLU A 442 -26.69 -33.69 -31.35
N PRO A 443 -25.56 -33.19 -31.90
CA PRO A 443 -25.52 -31.94 -32.67
C PRO A 443 -26.43 -31.91 -33.91
N TYR A 444 -26.72 -33.08 -34.49
CA TYR A 444 -27.52 -33.23 -35.70
C TYR A 444 -29.04 -33.28 -35.46
N SER A 445 -29.47 -33.74 -34.28
CA SER A 445 -30.89 -33.87 -33.92
C SER A 445 -31.41 -32.70 -33.08
N ALA A 446 -30.51 -31.83 -32.59
CA ALA A 446 -30.85 -30.68 -31.78
C ALA A 446 -31.87 -29.72 -32.46
N GLU A 447 -32.96 -29.43 -31.76
CA GLU A 447 -34.00 -28.50 -32.23
C GLU A 447 -33.59 -27.03 -32.02
N TRP A 448 -32.81 -26.49 -32.97
CA TRP A 448 -32.33 -25.11 -32.94
C TRP A 448 -33.44 -24.03 -32.91
N GLY A 449 -34.69 -24.39 -33.18
CA GLY A 449 -35.84 -23.48 -33.17
C GLY A 449 -36.27 -23.00 -31.78
N LEU A 450 -35.85 -23.69 -30.72
CA LEU A 450 -36.24 -23.38 -29.34
C LEU A 450 -35.42 -22.24 -28.71
N ILE A 451 -34.27 -21.88 -29.28
CA ILE A 451 -33.44 -20.78 -28.81
C ILE A 451 -34.00 -19.45 -29.39
N PRO A 452 -34.51 -18.52 -28.55
CA PRO A 452 -35.18 -17.31 -29.02
C PRO A 452 -34.22 -16.26 -29.62
N GLU A 453 -32.93 -16.32 -29.30
CA GLU A 453 -31.93 -15.35 -29.75
C GLU A 453 -31.17 -15.89 -30.99
N ASP A 454 -31.42 -15.29 -32.16
CA ASP A 454 -30.79 -15.70 -33.43
C ASP A 454 -29.25 -15.69 -33.40
N ASP A 455 -28.67 -14.70 -32.71
CA ASP A 455 -27.22 -14.57 -32.54
C ASP A 455 -26.65 -15.76 -31.75
N VAL A 456 -27.34 -16.17 -30.68
CA VAL A 456 -26.93 -17.32 -29.84
C VAL A 456 -27.02 -18.59 -30.67
N ARG A 457 -28.13 -18.78 -31.39
CA ARG A 457 -28.36 -19.95 -32.24
C ARG A 457 -27.24 -20.11 -33.27
N ARG A 458 -26.88 -19.02 -33.96
CA ARG A 458 -25.81 -19.03 -34.97
C ARG A 458 -24.45 -19.38 -34.38
N ASP A 459 -24.09 -18.74 -33.27
CA ASP A 459 -22.80 -18.99 -32.60
C ASP A 459 -22.68 -20.43 -32.10
N VAL A 460 -23.73 -20.96 -31.48
CA VAL A 460 -23.72 -22.32 -30.95
C VAL A 460 -23.77 -23.36 -32.09
N ALA A 461 -24.58 -23.13 -33.12
CA ALA A 461 -24.63 -24.01 -34.29
C ALA A 461 -23.29 -24.07 -35.03
N ASP A 462 -22.63 -22.93 -35.23
CA ASP A 462 -21.31 -22.91 -35.84
C ASP A 462 -20.28 -23.65 -34.96
N ALA A 463 -20.31 -23.44 -33.64
CA ALA A 463 -19.38 -24.09 -32.71
C ALA A 463 -19.56 -25.62 -32.69
N LEU A 464 -20.80 -26.11 -32.83
CA LEU A 464 -21.10 -27.54 -32.88
C LEU A 464 -20.97 -28.17 -34.27
N SER A 465 -20.82 -27.38 -35.34
CA SER A 465 -20.76 -27.86 -36.72
C SER A 465 -19.60 -28.83 -37.02
N HIS A 466 -18.59 -28.89 -36.15
CA HIS A 466 -17.42 -29.75 -36.28
C HIS A 466 -17.43 -30.96 -35.35
N VAL A 467 -18.50 -31.18 -34.60
CA VAL A 467 -18.57 -32.24 -33.60
C VAL A 467 -19.61 -33.27 -34.02
N ASP A 468 -19.12 -34.48 -34.31
CA ASP A 468 -19.98 -35.59 -34.76
C ASP A 468 -20.44 -36.49 -33.62
N GLN A 469 -19.92 -36.29 -32.42
CA GLN A 469 -20.16 -37.15 -31.27
C GLN A 469 -21.19 -36.53 -30.32
N PRO A 470 -21.97 -37.35 -29.61
CA PRO A 470 -22.82 -36.87 -28.52
C PRO A 470 -22.00 -36.13 -27.46
N ILE A 471 -22.47 -34.95 -27.04
CA ILE A 471 -21.69 -34.02 -26.21
C ILE A 471 -22.40 -33.82 -24.86
N GLY A 472 -21.71 -34.07 -23.76
CA GLY A 472 -22.20 -33.71 -22.43
C GLY A 472 -22.05 -32.22 -22.12
N LEU A 473 -22.73 -31.74 -21.07
CA LEU A 473 -22.70 -30.31 -20.67
C LEU A 473 -21.29 -29.72 -20.51
N SER A 474 -20.35 -30.48 -19.93
CA SER A 474 -18.97 -30.01 -19.71
C SER A 474 -18.25 -29.74 -21.03
N ASP A 475 -18.39 -30.67 -21.98
CA ASP A 475 -17.72 -30.59 -23.27
C ASP A 475 -18.39 -29.53 -24.15
N PHE A 476 -19.71 -29.40 -24.09
CA PHE A 476 -20.46 -28.32 -24.74
C PHE A 476 -19.95 -26.94 -24.30
N VAL A 477 -19.81 -26.72 -22.99
CA VAL A 477 -19.28 -25.46 -22.44
C VAL A 477 -17.86 -25.20 -22.94
N ALA A 478 -17.00 -26.22 -22.94
CA ALA A 478 -15.62 -26.09 -23.39
C ALA A 478 -15.52 -25.74 -24.89
N ILE A 479 -16.31 -26.41 -25.74
CA ILE A 479 -16.34 -26.19 -27.19
C ILE A 479 -16.84 -24.79 -27.52
N VAL A 480 -17.97 -24.38 -26.94
CA VAL A 480 -18.57 -23.06 -27.19
C VAL A 480 -17.66 -21.95 -26.66
N GLU A 481 -17.06 -22.11 -25.48
CA GLU A 481 -16.12 -21.12 -24.94
C GLU A 481 -14.85 -21.00 -25.78
N ALA A 482 -14.32 -22.12 -26.30
CA ALA A 482 -13.17 -22.10 -27.19
C ALA A 482 -13.47 -21.41 -28.53
N ASP A 483 -14.65 -21.63 -29.11
CA ASP A 483 -15.04 -20.96 -30.36
C ASP A 483 -15.25 -19.45 -30.16
N ILE A 484 -15.89 -19.04 -29.07
CA ILE A 484 -16.05 -17.62 -28.71
C ILE A 484 -14.69 -16.93 -28.56
N GLN A 485 -13.70 -17.59 -27.93
CA GLN A 485 -12.36 -17.04 -27.79
C GLN A 485 -11.64 -16.86 -29.14
N ARG A 486 -11.88 -17.76 -30.11
CA ARG A 486 -11.29 -17.65 -31.45
C ARG A 486 -11.84 -16.47 -32.25
N ARG A 487 -13.13 -16.15 -32.09
CA ARG A 487 -13.81 -15.12 -32.89
C ARG A 487 -13.51 -13.68 -32.48
N GLN A 488 -12.84 -13.42 -31.36
CA GLN A 488 -12.40 -12.10 -30.85
C GLN A 488 -13.46 -10.99 -30.70
N PHE A 489 -14.71 -11.17 -31.17
CA PHE A 489 -15.75 -10.15 -31.09
C PHE A 489 -16.58 -10.26 -29.79
N PRO A 490 -16.88 -9.15 -29.10
CA PRO A 490 -17.74 -9.16 -27.93
C PRO A 490 -19.16 -9.56 -28.31
N ARG A 491 -19.64 -10.68 -27.75
CA ARG A 491 -21.01 -11.16 -27.96
C ARG A 491 -21.97 -10.48 -26.99
N LYS A 492 -22.98 -9.80 -27.54
CA LYS A 492 -23.97 -9.04 -26.76
C LYS A 492 -24.73 -9.93 -25.76
N TRP A 493 -25.02 -11.17 -26.14
CA TRP A 493 -25.77 -12.13 -25.33
C TRP A 493 -25.00 -12.69 -24.12
N LEU A 494 -23.66 -12.56 -24.10
CA LEU A 494 -22.82 -12.92 -22.95
C LEU A 494 -22.69 -11.79 -21.93
N ILE A 495 -23.10 -10.57 -22.29
CA ILE A 495 -23.12 -9.45 -21.35
C ILE A 495 -24.33 -9.65 -20.45
N PRO A 496 -24.16 -9.66 -19.12
CA PRO A 496 -25.30 -9.72 -18.21
C PRO A 496 -26.24 -8.59 -18.57
N GLN A 497 -27.46 -8.93 -19.00
CA GLN A 497 -28.54 -7.98 -19.18
C GLN A 497 -28.69 -7.31 -17.81
N ARG A 498 -28.14 -6.10 -17.66
CA ARG A 498 -28.49 -5.25 -16.53
C ARG A 498 -29.94 -4.90 -16.77
N SER A 499 -30.84 -5.73 -16.26
CA SER A 499 -32.23 -5.35 -16.05
C SER A 499 -32.17 -4.20 -15.05
N PHE A 500 -31.95 -2.98 -15.57
CA PHE A 500 -32.18 -1.78 -14.82
C PHE A 500 -33.65 -1.84 -14.44
N ALA A 501 -33.93 -2.22 -13.20
CA ALA A 501 -35.27 -2.39 -12.65
C ALA A 501 -36.03 -1.04 -12.51
N GLY A 502 -35.77 -0.08 -13.39
CA GLY A 502 -36.25 1.30 -13.31
C GLY A 502 -36.60 1.96 -14.64
N SER A 503 -36.47 1.29 -15.79
CA SER A 503 -36.99 1.82 -17.06
C SER A 503 -38.17 1.00 -17.57
N HIS A 504 -39.24 0.92 -16.77
CA HIS A 504 -40.57 0.83 -17.35
C HIS A 504 -40.90 2.21 -17.92
N THR A 505 -40.35 2.53 -19.09
CA THR A 505 -41.02 3.50 -19.95
C THR A 505 -42.20 2.75 -20.54
N GLU A 506 -43.37 2.92 -19.91
CA GLU A 506 -44.66 2.60 -20.51
C GLU A 506 -44.76 3.37 -21.83
N SER A 507 -44.40 2.72 -22.94
CA SER A 507 -44.83 3.13 -24.25
C SER A 507 -46.23 2.55 -24.47
N ASN A 508 -47.23 3.36 -24.14
CA ASN A 508 -48.56 3.28 -24.75
C ASN A 508 -48.54 3.97 -26.11
#